data_AF-R4WBQ9-F1
#
_entry.id   AF-R4WBQ9-F1
#
_cell.length_a   1.000
_cell.length_b   1.000
_cell.length_c   1.000
_cell.angle_alpha   90.00
_cell.angle_beta   90.00
_cell.angle_gamma   90.00
#
_symmetry.space_group_name_H-M   'P 1'
#
loop_
_entity.id
_entity.type
_entity.pdbx_description
1 polymer ?
#
loop_
_entity_poly.entity_id
_entity_poly.type
_entity_poly.pdbx_seq_one_letter_code
_entity_poly.pdbx_strand_id
1 'polypeptide(L)'
;MTNVGVSTTLRRISSIQAGRNRTAPSSLENALVALALAPTRQNIRTTLLLLEEKEETRVFRAGALHVLKDAINLSISSPDKSIRESASVIREQRRYQGEGRVSHRSIGSTLLLKGLECDHSVILDAGNMGATDLYVALSRGAKSVTIFSGRDEFTP
;
A
#
# COMPACT_ATOMS: atom_id res chain seq x y z
N MET A 1 -1.91 3.52 11.76
CA MET A 1 -0.96 2.68 12.52
C MET A 1 -1.61 2.43 13.87
N THR A 2 -1.44 1.25 14.45
CA THR A 2 -1.99 0.90 15.76
C THR A 2 -0.86 0.68 16.76
N ASN A 3 -1.18 0.72 18.05
CA ASN A 3 -0.24 0.58 19.17
C ASN A 3 0.84 1.67 19.25
N VAL A 4 0.53 2.87 18.74
CA VAL A 4 1.46 4.01 18.78
C VAL A 4 1.51 4.67 20.15
N GLY A 5 0.60 4.33 21.08
CA GLY A 5 0.52 4.97 22.40
C GLY A 5 0.15 6.46 22.33
N VAL A 6 -0.89 6.80 21.55
CA VAL A 6 -1.20 8.20 21.19
C VAL A 6 -1.28 9.14 22.40
N SER A 7 -2.03 8.76 23.44
CA SER A 7 -2.24 9.61 24.63
C SER A 7 -0.96 9.86 25.43
N THR A 8 -0.12 8.83 25.60
CA THR A 8 1.15 8.93 26.32
C THR A 8 2.17 9.72 25.50
N THR A 9 2.24 9.48 24.20
CA THR A 9 3.10 10.23 23.26
C THR A 9 2.74 11.71 23.20
N LEU A 10 1.45 12.06 23.09
CA LEU A 10 1.01 13.47 23.08
C LEU A 10 1.39 14.18 24.40
N ARG A 11 1.16 13.53 25.55
CA ARG A 11 1.57 14.07 26.86
C ARG A 11 3.08 14.30 26.95
N ARG A 12 3.87 13.35 26.43
CA ARG A 12 5.33 13.45 26.37
C ARG A 12 5.78 14.61 25.50
N ILE A 13 5.22 14.78 24.30
CA ILE A 13 5.50 15.92 23.41
C ILE A 13 5.26 17.24 24.13
N SER A 14 4.10 17.42 24.77
CA SER A 14 3.80 18.66 25.51
C SER A 14 4.76 18.91 26.66
N SER A 15 5.20 17.86 27.37
CA SER A 15 6.19 17.97 28.44
C SER A 15 7.56 18.39 27.93
N ILE A 16 7.98 17.87 26.77
CA ILE A 16 9.28 18.15 26.14
C ILE A 16 9.31 19.56 25.58
N GLN A 17 8.24 19.99 24.89
CA GLN A 17 8.11 21.36 24.37
C GLN A 17 8.16 22.40 25.49
N ALA A 18 7.63 22.07 26.67
CA ALA A 18 7.67 22.94 27.84
C ALA A 18 8.99 22.86 28.64
N GLY A 19 9.97 22.05 28.22
CA GLY A 19 11.23 21.85 28.94
C GLY A 19 11.08 21.18 30.31
N ARG A 20 9.97 20.46 30.56
CA ARG A 20 9.63 19.84 31.85
C ARG A 20 9.85 18.33 31.87
N ASN A 21 10.42 17.75 30.81
CA ASN A 21 10.67 16.32 30.73
C ASN A 21 11.78 15.90 31.70
N ARG A 22 11.50 14.90 32.54
CA ARG A 22 12.50 14.34 33.47
C ARG A 22 13.48 13.38 32.79
N THR A 23 12.99 12.62 31.81
CA THR A 23 13.78 11.70 31.00
C THR A 23 14.09 12.33 29.64
N ALA A 24 15.27 12.01 29.10
CA ALA A 24 15.68 12.46 27.78
C ALA A 24 14.66 12.03 26.70
N PRO A 25 14.36 12.88 25.70
CA PRO A 25 13.49 12.51 24.60
C PRO A 25 14.13 11.41 23.71
N SER A 26 13.32 10.44 23.30
CA SER A 26 13.70 9.46 22.26
C SER A 26 13.78 10.12 20.87
N SER A 27 14.40 9.43 19.90
CA SER A 27 14.48 9.90 18.51
C SER A 27 13.11 10.21 17.90
N LEU A 28 12.12 9.34 18.16
CA LEU A 28 10.74 9.56 17.71
C LEU A 28 10.11 10.80 18.36
N GLU A 29 10.30 10.99 19.67
CA GLU A 29 9.77 12.16 20.38
C GLU A 29 10.41 13.47 19.88
N ASN A 30 11.72 13.46 19.61
CA ASN A 30 12.40 14.60 19.00
C ASN A 30 11.85 14.91 17.60
N ALA A 31 11.62 13.88 16.77
CA ALA A 31 11.03 14.08 15.44
C ALA A 31 9.60 14.62 15.51
N LEU A 32 8.78 14.12 16.45
CA LEU A 32 7.42 14.61 16.67
C LEU A 32 7.40 16.05 17.18
N VAL A 33 8.31 16.43 18.08
CA VAL A 33 8.47 17.81 18.54
C VAL A 33 8.92 18.71 17.38
N ALA A 34 9.91 18.29 16.58
CA ALA A 34 10.36 19.02 15.41
C ALA A 34 9.25 19.22 14.39
N LEU A 35 8.41 18.20 14.16
CA LEU A 35 7.25 18.28 13.29
C LEU A 35 6.19 19.26 13.82
N ALA A 36 5.93 19.23 15.14
CA ALA A 36 4.96 20.12 15.76
C ALA A 36 5.41 21.59 15.73
N LEU A 37 6.71 21.86 15.80
CA LEU A 37 7.28 23.20 15.70
C LEU A 37 7.38 23.67 14.24
N ALA A 38 7.74 22.78 13.32
CA ALA A 38 7.95 23.08 11.91
C ALA A 38 7.41 21.94 11.03
N PRO A 39 6.22 22.08 10.43
CA PRO A 39 5.58 21.04 9.62
C PRO A 39 6.18 20.96 8.20
N THR A 40 7.50 20.81 8.10
CA THR A 40 8.21 20.68 6.82
C THR A 40 8.07 19.27 6.23
N ARG A 41 8.24 19.15 4.90
CA ARG A 41 8.18 17.85 4.19
C ARG A 41 9.18 16.85 4.79
N GLN A 42 10.37 17.32 5.15
CA GLN A 42 11.43 16.56 5.80
C GLN A 42 11.01 16.06 7.18
N ASN A 43 10.43 16.92 8.02
CA ASN A 43 9.98 16.53 9.35
C ASN A 43 8.83 15.53 9.30
N ILE A 44 7.91 15.68 8.34
CA ILE A 44 6.83 14.70 8.10
C ILE A 44 7.44 13.34 7.72
N ARG A 45 8.38 13.31 6.76
CA ARG A 45 9.07 12.09 6.32
C ARG A 45 9.76 11.38 7.48
N THR A 46 10.59 12.10 8.23
CA THR A 46 11.35 11.55 9.37
C THR A 46 10.42 10.99 10.44
N THR A 47 9.34 11.71 10.75
CA THR A 47 8.34 11.25 11.72
C THR A 47 7.65 9.96 11.27
N LEU A 48 7.25 9.86 9.99
CA LEU A 48 6.61 8.65 9.46
C LEU A 48 7.53 7.43 9.51
N LEU A 49 8.83 7.60 9.23
CA LEU A 49 9.82 6.52 9.32
C LEU A 49 9.99 6.03 10.75
N LEU A 50 10.20 6.95 11.70
CA LEU A 50 10.39 6.59 13.12
C LEU A 50 9.13 6.01 13.76
N LEU A 51 7.94 6.44 13.32
CA LEU A 51 6.69 5.83 13.75
C LEU A 51 6.57 4.39 13.27
N GLU A 52 7.08 4.07 12.09
CA GLU A 52 7.03 2.72 11.51
C GLU A 52 8.04 1.77 12.15
N GLU A 53 9.21 2.31 12.55
CA GLU A 53 10.26 1.57 13.26
C GLU A 53 9.97 1.35 14.75
N LYS A 54 9.03 2.11 15.34
CA LYS A 54 8.69 1.99 16.76
C LYS A 54 8.21 0.57 17.07
N GLU A 55 8.81 -0.03 18.11
CA GLU A 55 8.43 -1.35 18.60
C GLU A 55 6.93 -1.46 18.86
N GLU A 56 6.42 -2.66 18.58
CA GLU A 56 5.01 -3.04 18.68
C GLU A 56 4.03 -2.22 17.79
N THR A 57 4.53 -1.30 16.95
CA THR A 57 3.68 -0.54 16.03
C THR A 57 3.28 -1.42 14.85
N ARG A 58 1.98 -1.47 14.56
CA ARG A 58 1.46 -2.21 13.39
C ARG A 58 0.91 -1.25 12.35
N VAL A 59 1.45 -1.35 11.13
CA VAL A 59 0.95 -0.61 9.97
C VAL A 59 -0.21 -1.37 9.32
N PHE A 60 -1.44 -0.89 9.49
CA PHE A 60 -2.65 -1.55 8.96
C PHE A 60 -2.70 -1.57 7.42
N ARG A 61 -2.27 -0.49 6.75
CA ARG A 61 -2.25 -0.36 5.28
C ARG A 61 -0.87 0.02 4.77
N ALA A 62 0.06 -0.94 4.80
CA ALA A 62 1.45 -0.72 4.39
C ALA A 62 1.57 -0.12 2.98
N GLY A 63 0.76 -0.60 2.02
CA GLY A 63 0.76 -0.05 0.65
C GLY A 63 0.46 1.45 0.59
N ALA A 64 -0.55 1.91 1.34
CA ALA A 64 -0.91 3.32 1.38
C ALA A 64 0.16 4.18 2.08
N LEU A 65 0.77 3.65 3.16
CA LEU A 65 1.87 4.34 3.83
C LEU A 65 3.10 4.47 2.92
N HIS A 66 3.45 3.42 2.18
CA HIS A 66 4.52 3.49 1.18
C HIS A 66 4.25 4.55 0.11
N VAL A 67 3.04 4.57 -0.48
CA VAL A 67 2.65 5.59 -1.46
C VAL A 67 2.80 7.00 -0.89
N LEU A 68 2.40 7.22 0.37
CA LEU A 68 2.54 8.52 1.03
C LEU A 68 4.01 8.90 1.22
N LYS A 69 4.86 7.96 1.68
CA LYS A 69 6.31 8.21 1.83
C LYS A 69 6.95 8.53 0.47
N ASP A 70 6.61 7.79 -0.57
CA ASP A 70 7.09 8.01 -1.95
C ASP A 70 6.68 9.40 -2.46
N ALA A 71 5.43 9.81 -2.22
CA ALA A 71 4.93 11.13 -2.60
C ALA A 71 5.65 12.26 -1.85
N ILE A 72 5.90 12.09 -0.55
CA ILE A 72 6.67 13.05 0.25
C ILE A 72 8.11 13.13 -0.28
N ASN A 73 8.76 11.99 -0.54
CA ASN A 73 10.11 11.94 -1.10
C ASN A 73 10.20 12.68 -2.44
N LEU A 74 9.26 12.41 -3.36
CA LEU A 74 9.20 13.11 -4.64
C LEU A 74 8.99 14.62 -4.46
N SER A 75 8.13 15.04 -3.53
CA SER A 75 7.93 16.47 -3.24
C SER A 75 9.15 17.13 -2.58
N ILE A 76 10.02 16.36 -1.92
CA ILE A 76 11.29 16.87 -1.38
C ILE A 76 12.29 17.07 -2.52
N SER A 77 12.41 16.09 -3.42
CA SER A 77 13.32 16.13 -4.57
C SER A 77 12.85 17.06 -5.70
N SER A 78 11.55 17.39 -5.76
CA SER A 78 10.95 18.34 -6.70
C SER A 78 10.18 19.41 -5.91
N PRO A 79 10.87 20.46 -5.41
CA PRO A 79 10.26 21.47 -4.56
C PRO A 79 9.08 22.21 -5.19
N ASP A 80 9.07 22.31 -6.52
CA ASP A 80 8.03 22.89 -7.37
C ASP A 80 6.68 22.14 -7.26
N LYS A 81 6.69 20.88 -6.85
CA LYS A 81 5.49 20.06 -6.68
C LYS A 81 5.03 20.06 -5.24
N SER A 82 3.73 20.24 -5.05
CA SER A 82 3.06 19.93 -3.79
C SER A 82 3.06 18.43 -3.52
N ILE A 83 2.91 18.03 -2.25
CA ILE A 83 2.74 16.61 -1.87
C ILE A 83 1.55 15.98 -2.63
N ARG A 84 0.50 16.76 -2.91
CA ARG A 84 -0.69 16.31 -3.64
C ARG A 84 -0.36 15.97 -5.09
N GLU A 85 0.37 16.83 -5.78
CA GLU A 85 0.79 16.59 -7.17
C GLU A 85 1.76 15.41 -7.24
N SER A 86 2.73 15.35 -6.33
CA SER A 86 3.62 14.20 -6.21
C SER A 86 2.85 12.90 -5.95
N ALA A 87 1.82 12.91 -5.10
CA ALA A 87 0.97 11.74 -4.86
C ALA A 87 0.19 11.31 -6.10
N SER A 88 -0.23 12.25 -6.96
CA SER A 88 -0.85 11.92 -8.25
C SER A 88 0.12 11.19 -9.17
N VAL A 89 1.36 11.68 -9.27
CA VAL A 89 2.42 11.05 -10.07
C VAL A 89 2.73 9.64 -9.58
N ILE A 90 2.95 9.46 -8.27
CA ILE A 90 3.26 8.14 -7.69
C ILE A 90 2.10 7.16 -7.87
N ARG A 91 0.85 7.61 -7.71
CA ARG A 91 -0.33 6.75 -7.92
C ARG A 91 -0.43 6.29 -9.37
N GLU A 92 -0.19 7.19 -10.32
CA GLU A 92 -0.25 6.85 -11.74
C GLU A 92 0.89 5.88 -12.12
N GLN A 93 2.11 6.11 -11.63
CA GLN A 93 3.22 5.16 -11.82
C GLN A 93 2.88 3.77 -11.28
N ARG A 94 2.29 3.67 -10.08
CA ARG A 94 1.86 2.39 -9.51
C ARG A 94 0.71 1.75 -10.28
N ARG A 95 -0.19 2.54 -10.87
CA ARG A 95 -1.26 2.02 -11.73
C ARG A 95 -0.67 1.28 -12.93
N TYR A 96 0.36 1.84 -13.57
CA TYR A 96 1.04 1.20 -14.70
C TYR A 96 1.90 0.00 -14.29
N GLN A 97 2.62 0.09 -13.18
CA GLN A 97 3.47 -1.01 -12.70
C GLN A 97 2.67 -2.20 -12.15
N GLY A 98 1.39 -2.00 -11.83
CA GLY A 98 0.56 -2.98 -11.18
C GLY A 98 0.94 -3.19 -9.71
N GLU A 99 0.13 -3.98 -9.00
CA GLU A 99 0.42 -4.33 -7.62
C GLU A 99 1.43 -5.48 -7.60
N GLY A 100 2.70 -5.20 -7.28
CA GLY A 100 3.79 -6.20 -7.20
C GLY A 100 3.63 -7.31 -6.15
N ARG A 101 2.42 -7.48 -5.59
CA ARG A 101 2.03 -8.58 -4.70
C ARG A 101 1.60 -9.82 -5.47
N VAL A 102 1.22 -9.69 -6.75
CA VAL A 102 0.86 -10.83 -7.60
C VAL A 102 2.13 -11.35 -8.25
N SER A 103 2.50 -12.59 -7.96
CA SER A 103 3.66 -13.23 -8.59
C SER A 103 3.42 -13.40 -10.08
N HIS A 104 4.51 -13.44 -10.87
CA HIS A 104 4.50 -13.65 -12.32
C HIS A 104 3.62 -14.84 -12.75
N ARG A 105 3.46 -15.83 -11.87
CA ARG A 105 2.49 -16.93 -12.01
C ARG A 105 1.71 -17.02 -10.71
N SER A 106 0.39 -17.01 -10.80
CA SER A 106 -0.51 -17.09 -9.66
C SER A 106 -1.70 -17.98 -10.01
N ILE A 107 -2.22 -18.70 -9.02
CA ILE A 107 -3.43 -19.52 -9.15
C ILE A 107 -4.44 -18.96 -8.15
N GLY A 108 -5.69 -18.79 -8.60
CA GLY A 108 -6.76 -18.27 -7.75
C GLY A 108 -8.13 -18.62 -8.33
N SER A 109 -9.16 -18.48 -7.50
CA SER A 109 -10.54 -18.58 -7.97
C SER A 109 -10.88 -17.40 -8.87
N THR A 110 -11.92 -17.56 -9.70
CA THR A 110 -12.50 -16.51 -10.54
C THR A 110 -12.81 -15.24 -9.75
N LEU A 111 -13.28 -15.37 -8.51
CA LEU A 111 -13.54 -14.25 -7.61
C LEU A 111 -12.28 -13.46 -7.26
N LEU A 112 -11.17 -14.14 -6.93
CA LEU A 112 -9.90 -13.49 -6.56
C LEU A 112 -9.20 -12.87 -7.77
N LEU A 113 -9.37 -13.46 -8.95
CA LEU A 113 -8.81 -12.97 -10.21
C LEU A 113 -9.65 -11.86 -10.85
N LYS A 114 -10.86 -11.60 -10.33
CA LYS A 114 -11.73 -10.57 -10.86
C LYS A 114 -11.06 -9.19 -10.75
N GLY A 115 -10.93 -8.50 -11.87
CA GLY A 115 -10.28 -7.20 -11.95
C GLY A 115 -8.75 -7.26 -12.11
N LEU A 116 -8.16 -8.47 -12.15
CA LEU A 116 -6.79 -8.69 -12.59
C LEU A 116 -6.80 -9.13 -14.06
N GLU A 117 -5.78 -8.76 -14.81
CA GLU A 117 -5.56 -9.20 -16.19
C GLU A 117 -4.14 -9.76 -16.30
N CYS A 118 -3.99 -10.77 -17.16
CA CYS A 118 -2.70 -11.36 -17.48
C CYS A 118 -2.57 -11.54 -18.99
N ASP A 119 -1.35 -11.67 -19.49
CA ASP A 119 -1.12 -11.98 -20.90
C ASP A 119 -1.69 -13.35 -21.26
N HIS A 120 -1.49 -14.35 -20.40
CA HIS A 120 -1.85 -15.73 -20.66
C HIS A 120 -2.60 -16.32 -19.47
N SER A 121 -3.76 -16.93 -19.71
CA SER A 121 -4.56 -17.61 -18.68
C SER A 121 -4.68 -19.10 -18.97
N VAL A 122 -4.71 -19.89 -17.90
CA VAL A 122 -4.96 -21.33 -17.94
C VAL A 122 -6.16 -21.61 -17.04
N ILE A 123 -7.23 -22.13 -17.63
CA ILE A 123 -8.49 -22.41 -16.95
C ILE A 123 -8.59 -23.92 -16.75
N LEU A 124 -8.66 -24.34 -15.49
CA LEU A 124 -8.79 -25.75 -15.12
C LEU A 124 -10.25 -26.08 -14.87
N ASP A 125 -10.67 -27.27 -15.28
CA ASP A 125 -12.02 -27.82 -15.04
C ASP A 125 -13.17 -26.91 -15.49
N ALA A 126 -13.01 -26.30 -16.67
CA ALA A 126 -13.96 -25.31 -17.20
C ALA A 126 -15.38 -25.87 -17.40
N GLY A 127 -15.52 -27.18 -17.69
CA GLY A 127 -16.82 -27.84 -17.86
C GLY A 127 -17.66 -27.97 -16.58
N ASN A 128 -17.08 -27.69 -15.41
CA ASN A 128 -17.78 -27.63 -14.12
C ASN A 128 -18.00 -26.20 -13.61
N MET A 129 -17.54 -25.18 -14.35
CA MET A 129 -17.78 -23.78 -14.01
C MET A 129 -19.18 -23.35 -14.49
N GLY A 130 -19.91 -22.61 -13.66
CA GLY A 130 -21.14 -21.94 -14.13
C GLY A 130 -20.83 -20.77 -15.07
N ALA A 131 -21.82 -20.31 -15.84
CA ALA A 131 -21.64 -19.26 -16.86
C ALA A 131 -20.88 -18.01 -16.37
N THR A 132 -21.18 -17.54 -15.15
CA THR A 132 -20.54 -16.32 -14.61
C THR A 132 -19.06 -16.54 -14.33
N ASP A 133 -18.70 -17.66 -13.71
CA ASP A 133 -17.32 -17.98 -13.39
C ASP A 133 -16.51 -18.23 -14.66
N LEU A 134 -17.07 -18.98 -15.60
CA LEU A 134 -16.43 -19.23 -16.89
C LEU A 134 -16.20 -17.92 -17.66
N TYR A 135 -17.18 -17.02 -17.69
CA TYR A 135 -17.03 -15.69 -18.29
C TYR A 135 -15.89 -14.88 -17.65
N VAL A 136 -15.82 -14.86 -16.31
CA VAL A 136 -14.71 -14.18 -15.62
C VAL A 136 -13.38 -14.82 -15.98
N ALA A 137 -13.27 -16.15 -15.95
CA ALA A 137 -12.05 -16.89 -16.24
C ALA A 137 -11.54 -16.61 -17.67
N LEU A 138 -12.44 -16.69 -18.67
CA LEU A 138 -12.13 -16.43 -20.08
C LEU A 138 -11.64 -15.00 -20.33
N SER A 139 -12.16 -14.02 -19.57
CA SER A 139 -11.82 -12.61 -19.73
C SER A 139 -10.56 -12.17 -18.98
N ARG A 140 -9.83 -13.07 -18.30
CA ARG A 140 -8.57 -12.70 -17.61
C ARG A 140 -7.35 -12.67 -18.52
N GLY A 141 -7.35 -13.45 -19.61
CA GLY A 141 -6.21 -13.56 -20.54
C GLY A 141 -6.31 -12.59 -21.72
N ALA A 142 -5.31 -11.72 -21.90
CA ALA A 142 -5.28 -10.69 -22.95
C ALA A 142 -4.66 -11.16 -24.28
N LYS A 143 -3.72 -12.11 -24.24
CA LYS A 143 -3.02 -12.64 -25.43
C LYS A 143 -3.40 -14.09 -25.73
N SER A 144 -3.56 -14.94 -24.72
CA SER A 144 -4.11 -16.29 -24.93
C SER A 144 -4.85 -16.84 -23.72
N VAL A 145 -5.74 -17.80 -24.00
CA VAL A 145 -6.53 -18.55 -23.03
C VAL A 145 -6.39 -20.03 -23.37
N THR A 146 -5.92 -20.83 -22.40
CA THR A 146 -5.87 -22.29 -22.52
C THR A 146 -6.90 -22.90 -21.61
N ILE A 147 -7.75 -23.78 -22.15
CA ILE A 147 -8.89 -24.35 -21.42
C ILE A 147 -8.70 -25.85 -21.27
N PHE A 148 -8.78 -26.32 -20.03
CA PHE A 148 -8.90 -27.73 -19.69
C PHE A 148 -10.31 -28.00 -19.22
N SER A 149 -10.96 -28.99 -19.82
CA SER A 149 -12.30 -29.44 -19.46
C SER A 149 -12.35 -30.96 -19.50
N GLY A 150 -13.02 -31.56 -18.53
CA GLY A 150 -13.35 -32.99 -18.57
C GLY A 150 -14.61 -33.29 -19.40
N ARG A 151 -15.23 -32.26 -19.98
CA ARG A 151 -16.45 -32.34 -20.80
C ARG A 151 -16.27 -31.55 -22.08
N ASP A 152 -16.90 -32.02 -23.15
CA ASP A 152 -16.84 -31.38 -24.47
C ASP A 152 -17.89 -30.25 -24.63
N GLU A 153 -18.63 -29.94 -23.56
CA GLU A 153 -19.70 -28.94 -23.54
C GLU A 153 -19.54 -28.01 -22.33
N PHE A 154 -19.81 -26.71 -22.54
CA PHE A 154 -19.95 -25.72 -21.46
C PHE A 154 -21.42 -25.46 -21.23
N THR A 155 -21.93 -25.88 -20.08
CA THR A 155 -23.33 -25.65 -19.70
C THR A 155 -23.44 -24.28 -19.01
N PRO A 156 -24.31 -23.38 -19.49
CA PRO A 156 -24.50 -22.08 -18.84
C PRO A 156 -25.10 -22.22 -17.43
#